data_AF-A0AAE0E829-F1
#
_entry.id   AF-A0AAE0E829-F1
#
_cell.length_a   1.000
_cell.length_b   1.000
_cell.length_c   1.000
_cell.angle_alpha   90.00
_cell.angle_beta   90.00
_cell.angle_gamma   90.00
#
_symmetry.space_group_name_H-M   'P 1'
#
loop_
_entity.id
_entity.type
_entity.pdbx_description
1 polymer ?
#
loop_
_entity_poly.entity_id
_entity_poly.type
_entity_poly.pdbx_seq_one_letter_code
_entity_poly.pdbx_strand_id
1 'polypeptide(L)'
;MLVRPCLCQYQQDLTAFLKSRSQKIVANGRAVLIIPGRQSAEDMTMYVWEILAEAIASMVSQQLIDEDKLDSFGVPYYVPSLEEIKQVVDMEGSFESEMMETIAIGGGENNNKENIRAKDLTNTVRCFTESMISHHFGINITDKLYYKVTHLLIQNLATQAVPMKMISIVVVLQ
;
A
#
# COMPACT_ATOMS: atom_id res chain seq x y z
N MET A 1 -11.13 9.04 -9.82
CA MET A 1 -11.24 10.13 -8.83
C MET A 1 -11.89 9.57 -7.56
N LEU A 2 -11.14 8.85 -6.71
CA LEU A 2 -11.63 8.21 -5.46
C LEU A 2 -10.82 8.61 -4.21
N VAL A 3 -9.91 9.57 -4.34
CA VAL A 3 -8.94 9.92 -3.28
C VAL A 3 -9.63 10.45 -2.01
N ARG A 4 -10.66 11.28 -2.15
CA ARG A 4 -11.32 11.92 -1.00
C ARG A 4 -12.11 10.93 -0.13
N PRO A 5 -12.95 10.03 -0.68
CA PRO A 5 -13.57 8.97 0.12
C PRO A 5 -12.55 8.11 0.88
N CYS A 6 -11.44 7.70 0.24
CA CYS A 6 -10.41 6.89 0.90
C CYS A 6 -9.72 7.65 2.04
N LEU A 7 -9.41 8.94 1.85
CA LEU A 7 -8.85 9.78 2.91
C LEU A 7 -9.82 9.90 4.10
N CYS A 8 -11.11 10.14 3.84
CA CYS A 8 -12.11 10.23 4.91
C CYS A 8 -12.20 8.92 5.71
N GLN A 9 -12.20 7.76 5.03
CA GLN A 9 -12.20 6.46 5.71
C GLN A 9 -10.94 6.26 6.54
N TYR A 10 -9.77 6.56 5.97
CA TYR A 10 -8.48 6.47 6.68
C TYR A 10 -8.46 7.31 7.95
N GLN A 11 -8.93 8.57 7.87
CA GLN A 11 -8.99 9.47 9.02
C GLN A 11 -9.91 8.90 10.12
N GLN A 12 -11.09 8.38 9.75
CA GLN A 12 -12.01 7.76 10.70
C GLN A 12 -11.39 6.53 11.39
N ASP A 13 -10.76 5.65 10.62
CA ASP A 13 -10.16 4.41 11.12
C ASP A 13 -8.98 4.71 12.05
N LEU A 14 -8.09 5.64 11.67
CA LEU A 14 -6.96 6.04 12.51
C LEU A 14 -7.43 6.75 13.78
N THR A 15 -8.41 7.65 13.70
CA THR A 15 -9.01 8.27 14.91
C THR A 15 -9.60 7.21 15.84
N ALA A 16 -10.35 6.24 15.31
CA ALA A 16 -10.93 5.17 16.11
C ALA A 16 -9.86 4.29 16.75
N PHE A 17 -8.79 3.98 16.02
CA PHE A 17 -7.63 3.25 16.52
C PHE A 17 -6.98 3.99 17.70
N LEU A 18 -6.66 5.28 17.54
CA LEU A 18 -6.02 6.10 18.58
C LEU A 18 -6.89 6.16 19.84
N LYS A 19 -8.18 6.47 19.70
CA LYS A 19 -9.15 6.45 20.82
C LYS A 19 -9.20 5.13 21.56
N SER A 20 -9.16 4.00 20.82
CA SER A 20 -9.12 2.69 21.48
C SER A 20 -7.80 2.43 22.21
N ARG A 21 -6.68 2.98 21.73
CA ARG A 21 -5.36 2.76 22.33
C ARG A 21 -5.14 3.63 23.55
N SER A 22 -5.65 4.87 23.57
CA SER A 22 -5.51 5.75 24.73
C SER A 22 -6.16 5.19 25.98
N GLN A 23 -7.25 4.43 25.83
CA GLN A 23 -7.91 3.74 26.94
C GLN A 23 -7.13 2.53 27.51
N LYS A 24 -6.14 2.02 26.77
CA LYS A 24 -5.43 0.76 27.09
C LYS A 24 -3.96 0.98 27.44
N ILE A 25 -3.37 2.08 26.99
CA ILE A 25 -1.99 2.45 27.28
C ILE A 25 -1.93 3.03 28.69
N VAL A 26 -0.94 2.58 29.47
CA VAL A 26 -0.71 3.07 30.83
C VAL A 26 -0.13 4.49 30.81
N ALA A 27 -0.23 5.21 31.93
CA ALA A 27 0.38 6.53 32.05
C ALA A 27 1.88 6.49 31.70
N ASN A 28 2.34 7.42 30.85
CA ASN A 28 3.69 7.48 30.26
C ASN A 28 4.07 6.30 29.36
N GLY A 29 3.09 5.48 28.95
CA GLY A 29 3.29 4.42 27.96
C GLY A 29 3.43 5.02 26.56
N ARG A 30 4.28 4.39 25.73
CA ARG A 30 4.51 4.83 24.35
C ARG A 30 3.83 3.90 23.35
N ALA A 31 3.35 4.46 22.24
CA ALA A 31 2.98 3.71 21.05
C ALA A 31 3.93 4.02 19.91
N VAL A 32 4.44 2.99 19.25
CA VAL A 32 5.24 3.11 18.02
C VAL A 32 4.43 2.54 16.87
N LEU A 33 4.14 3.36 15.86
CA LEU A 33 3.43 2.99 14.65
C LEU A 33 4.39 3.09 13.46
N ILE A 34 4.39 2.07 12.61
CA ILE A 34 5.12 2.06 11.34
C ILE A 34 4.08 1.86 10.25
N ILE A 35 3.81 2.91 9.48
CA ILE A 35 2.70 2.98 8.54
C ILE A 35 3.27 3.18 7.14
N PRO A 36 2.89 2.38 6.12
CA PRO A 36 3.22 2.69 4.74
C PRO A 36 2.72 4.09 4.40
N GLY A 37 3.60 4.95 3.90
CA GLY A 37 3.29 6.35 3.68
C GLY A 37 3.72 6.82 2.30
N ARG A 38 3.53 8.11 2.06
CA ARG A 38 4.03 8.79 0.86
C ARG A 38 4.69 10.13 1.17
N GLN A 39 5.75 10.44 0.44
CA GLN A 39 6.33 11.78 0.25
C GLN A 39 5.80 12.42 -1.04
N SER A 40 5.56 11.63 -2.08
CA SER A 40 5.10 12.11 -3.39
C SER A 40 4.00 11.21 -3.95
N ALA A 41 3.33 11.65 -5.01
CA ALA A 41 2.36 10.80 -5.71
C ALA A 41 3.03 9.64 -6.48
N GLU A 42 4.35 9.71 -6.71
CA GLU A 42 5.12 8.77 -7.53
C GLU A 42 5.72 7.61 -6.71
N ASP A 43 5.36 7.51 -5.42
CA ASP A 43 5.97 6.53 -4.52
C ASP A 43 5.57 5.08 -4.85
N MET A 44 6.49 4.15 -4.64
CA MET A 44 6.34 2.73 -4.99
C MET A 44 5.08 2.06 -4.44
N THR A 45 4.61 2.49 -3.28
CA THR A 45 3.39 1.96 -2.66
C THR A 45 2.18 2.15 -3.57
N MET A 46 2.13 3.26 -4.33
CA MET A 46 1.08 3.50 -5.34
C MET A 46 1.34 2.70 -6.61
N TYR A 47 2.60 2.62 -7.04
CA TYR A 47 3.00 1.88 -8.24
C TYR A 47 2.58 0.41 -8.22
N VAL A 48 2.64 -0.27 -7.07
CA VAL A 48 2.18 -1.68 -6.98
C VAL A 48 0.71 -1.84 -7.32
N TRP A 49 -0.14 -0.89 -6.90
CA TRP A 49 -1.56 -0.91 -7.21
C TRP A 49 -1.83 -0.59 -8.68
N GLU A 50 -1.02 0.26 -9.31
CA GLU A 50 -1.09 0.53 -10.75
C GLU A 50 -0.79 -0.73 -11.58
N ILE A 51 0.25 -1.48 -11.21
CA ILE A 51 0.59 -2.75 -11.88
C ILE A 51 -0.52 -3.79 -11.73
N LEU A 52 -1.12 -3.89 -10.54
CA LEU A 52 -2.27 -4.76 -10.32
C LEU A 52 -3.46 -4.33 -11.16
N ALA A 53 -3.77 -3.03 -11.20
CA ALA A 53 -4.86 -2.50 -12.01
C ALA A 53 -4.65 -2.78 -13.50
N GLU A 54 -3.44 -2.60 -14.03
CA GLU A 54 -3.08 -2.93 -15.41
C GLU A 54 -3.21 -4.43 -15.70
N ALA A 55 -2.76 -5.28 -14.77
CA ALA A 55 -2.89 -6.73 -14.90
C ALA A 55 -4.37 -7.15 -14.94
N ILE A 56 -5.20 -6.62 -14.04
CA ILE A 56 -6.65 -6.92 -13.98
C ILE A 56 -7.37 -6.39 -15.23
N ALA A 57 -7.12 -5.13 -15.63
CA ALA A 57 -7.72 -4.53 -16.82
C ALA A 57 -7.42 -5.33 -18.09
N SER A 58 -6.20 -5.86 -18.21
CA SER A 58 -5.86 -6.74 -19.32
C SER A 58 -6.51 -8.12 -19.24
N MET A 59 -6.87 -8.61 -18.06
CA MET A 59 -7.65 -9.85 -17.93
C MET A 59 -9.12 -9.61 -18.28
N VAL A 60 -9.66 -8.41 -18.02
CA VAL A 60 -10.98 -7.98 -18.49
C VAL A 60 -11.01 -7.92 -20.01
N SER A 61 -10.01 -7.31 -20.66
CA SER A 61 -9.94 -7.27 -22.13
C SER A 61 -9.81 -8.66 -22.79
N GLN A 62 -9.30 -9.64 -22.04
CA GLN A 62 -9.23 -11.05 -22.44
C GLN A 62 -10.48 -11.86 -22.07
N GLN A 63 -11.51 -11.22 -21.50
CA GLN A 63 -12.76 -11.86 -21.05
C GLN A 63 -12.53 -12.95 -19.98
N LEU A 64 -11.44 -12.83 -19.20
CA LEU A 64 -11.15 -13.71 -18.06
C LEU A 64 -11.77 -13.19 -16.75
N ILE A 65 -12.06 -11.90 -16.70
CA ILE A 65 -12.72 -11.20 -15.60
C ILE A 65 -13.85 -10.37 -16.19
N ASP A 66 -15.03 -10.44 -15.57
CA ASP A 66 -16.18 -9.62 -15.96
C ASP A 66 -15.90 -8.15 -15.63
N GLU A 67 -16.22 -7.22 -16.54
CA GLU A 67 -16.00 -5.78 -16.34
C GLU A 67 -16.69 -5.26 -15.08
N ASP A 68 -17.91 -5.72 -14.79
CA ASP A 68 -18.65 -5.38 -13.57
C ASP A 68 -17.91 -5.76 -12.28
N LYS A 69 -17.08 -6.82 -12.32
CA LYS A 69 -16.25 -7.20 -11.17
C LYS A 69 -15.08 -6.25 -10.99
N LEU A 70 -14.51 -5.72 -12.07
CA LEU A 70 -13.49 -4.67 -11.95
C LEU A 70 -14.10 -3.40 -11.39
N ASP A 71 -15.26 -2.97 -11.89
CA ASP A 71 -15.92 -1.73 -11.46
C ASP A 71 -16.36 -1.76 -9.99
N SER A 72 -16.74 -2.93 -9.49
CA SER A 72 -17.10 -3.13 -8.08
C SER A 72 -15.90 -3.39 -7.15
N PHE A 73 -14.69 -3.52 -7.69
CA PHE A 73 -13.50 -3.82 -6.90
C PHE A 73 -12.93 -2.55 -6.25
N GLY A 74 -13.19 -2.38 -4.96
CA GLY A 74 -12.57 -1.33 -4.14
C GLY A 74 -11.43 -1.88 -3.29
N VAL A 75 -10.25 -1.27 -3.39
CA VAL A 75 -9.12 -1.61 -2.52
C VAL A 75 -9.26 -0.83 -1.21
N PRO A 76 -9.37 -1.50 -0.03
CA PRO A 76 -9.47 -0.85 1.27
C PRO A 76 -8.08 -0.41 1.76
N TYR A 77 -7.42 0.44 0.98
CA TYR A 77 -6.05 0.84 1.24
C TYR A 77 -5.86 2.31 0.90
N TYR A 78 -5.23 3.03 1.82
CA TYR A 78 -4.86 4.43 1.64
C TYR A 78 -3.41 4.62 2.06
N VAL A 79 -2.67 5.41 1.29
CA VAL A 79 -1.27 5.75 1.57
C VAL A 79 -1.23 7.21 2.03
N PRO A 80 -1.18 7.47 3.34
CA PRO A 80 -1.19 8.82 3.88
C PRO A 80 0.14 9.55 3.70
N SER A 81 0.09 10.88 3.64
CA SER A 81 1.26 11.72 3.89
C SER A 81 1.50 11.89 5.40
N LEU A 82 2.70 12.36 5.75
CA LEU A 82 3.05 12.69 7.14
C LEU A 82 2.09 13.71 7.74
N GLU A 83 1.70 14.71 6.96
CA GLU A 83 0.79 15.78 7.36
C GLU A 83 -0.62 15.24 7.64
N GLU A 84 -1.11 14.30 6.83
CA GLU A 84 -2.43 13.67 7.03
C GLU A 84 -2.48 12.87 8.33
N ILE A 85 -1.40 12.16 8.69
CA ILE A 85 -1.31 11.45 9.97
C ILE A 85 -1.25 12.44 11.12
N LYS A 86 -0.40 13.46 11.02
CA LYS A 86 -0.24 14.49 12.05
C LYS A 86 -1.57 15.17 12.36
N GLN A 87 -2.33 15.56 11.32
CA GLN A 87 -3.66 16.14 11.49
C GLN A 87 -4.59 15.24 12.30
N VAL A 88 -4.61 13.93 12.03
CA VAL A 88 -5.48 13.00 12.76
C VAL A 88 -5.06 12.86 14.22
N VAL A 89 -3.76 12.76 14.50
CA VAL A 89 -3.24 12.68 15.88
C VAL A 89 -3.59 13.95 16.66
N ASP A 90 -3.32 15.13 16.08
CA ASP A 90 -3.59 16.43 16.70
C ASP A 90 -5.10 16.65 16.94
N MET A 91 -5.95 16.21 16.00
CA MET A 91 -7.42 16.31 16.14
C MET A 91 -8.00 15.34 17.15
N GLU A 92 -7.43 14.14 17.29
CA GLU A 92 -7.91 13.14 18.25
C GLU A 92 -7.53 13.50 19.68
N GLY A 93 -6.28 13.95 19.89
CA GLY A 93 -5.83 14.65 21.10
C GLY A 93 -5.57 13.78 22.33
N SER A 94 -5.63 12.44 22.24
CA SER A 94 -5.30 11.57 23.38
C SER A 94 -3.79 11.35 23.57
N PHE A 95 -2.97 11.69 22.58
CA PHE A 95 -1.53 11.46 22.60
C PHE A 95 -0.76 12.72 22.25
N GLU A 96 0.42 12.86 22.84
CA GLU A 96 1.44 13.80 22.38
C GLU A 96 2.37 13.12 21.38
N SER A 97 2.71 13.82 20.30
CA SER A 97 3.68 13.34 19.32
C SER A 97 5.10 13.57 19.82
N GLU A 98 5.83 12.49 20.14
CA GLU A 98 7.26 12.55 20.46
C GLU A 98 8.11 12.61 19.18
N MET A 99 7.75 11.84 18.16
CA MET A 99 8.48 11.78 16.89
C MET A 99 7.55 11.39 15.74
N MET A 100 7.71 12.05 14.59
CA MET A 100 7.10 11.64 13.32
C MET A 100 8.11 11.82 12.20
N GLU A 101 8.55 10.71 11.61
CA GLU A 101 9.60 10.71 10.58
C GLU A 101 9.24 9.83 9.40
N THR A 102 9.72 10.21 8.23
CA THR A 102 9.57 9.42 7.01
C THR A 102 10.88 8.73 6.68
N ILE A 103 10.83 7.40 6.56
CA ILE A 103 11.97 6.57 6.17
C ILE A 103 11.73 5.95 4.79
N ALA A 104 12.77 5.96 3.97
CA ALA A 104 12.77 5.24 2.70
C ALA A 104 13.45 3.88 2.91
N ILE A 105 12.69 2.80 2.71
CA ILE A 105 13.13 1.42 2.84
C ILE A 105 13.33 0.85 1.43
N GLY A 106 14.49 0.27 1.17
CA GLY A 106 14.85 -0.32 -0.12
C GLY A 106 15.83 0.53 -0.93
N GLY A 107 16.10 0.10 -2.16
CA GLY A 107 17.18 0.64 -3.00
C GLY A 107 18.51 -0.12 -2.90
N GLY A 108 18.48 -1.44 -2.68
CA GLY A 108 19.67 -2.29 -2.75
C GLY A 108 20.34 -2.25 -4.14
N GLU A 109 21.63 -2.56 -4.17
CA GLU A 109 22.48 -2.50 -5.37
C GLU A 109 21.82 -3.17 -6.58
N ASN A 110 21.89 -2.47 -7.72
CA ASN A 110 21.35 -2.90 -9.00
C ASN A 110 22.22 -4.05 -9.56
N ASN A 111 22.10 -5.22 -8.95
CA ASN A 111 22.66 -6.45 -9.49
C ASN A 111 21.78 -6.84 -10.68
N ASN A 112 22.38 -7.12 -11.86
CA ASN A 112 21.75 -7.48 -13.15
C ASN A 112 20.82 -8.72 -13.12
N LYS A 113 19.85 -8.75 -12.21
CA LYS A 113 18.97 -9.85 -11.86
C LYS A 113 17.52 -9.34 -11.80
N GLU A 114 17.12 -8.52 -12.77
CA GLU A 114 15.79 -7.91 -12.87
C GLU A 114 14.67 -8.95 -12.75
N ASN A 115 14.82 -10.12 -13.38
CA ASN A 115 13.84 -11.20 -13.29
C ASN A 115 13.66 -11.75 -11.87
N ILE A 116 14.76 -11.86 -11.10
CA ILE A 116 14.69 -12.32 -9.70
C ILE A 116 13.99 -11.25 -8.86
N ARG A 117 14.36 -9.99 -9.05
CA ARG A 117 13.74 -8.84 -8.36
C ARG A 117 12.25 -8.70 -8.68
N ALA A 118 11.85 -8.89 -9.93
CA ALA A 118 10.44 -8.86 -10.34
C ALA A 118 9.64 -9.99 -9.69
N LYS A 119 10.23 -11.18 -9.59
CA LYS A 119 9.60 -12.33 -8.94
C LYS A 119 9.45 -12.12 -7.42
N ASP A 120 10.48 -11.61 -6.76
CA ASP A 120 10.46 -11.32 -5.33
C ASP A 120 9.43 -10.22 -5.00
N LEU A 121 9.37 -9.17 -5.84
CA LEU A 121 8.36 -8.14 -5.74
C LEU A 121 6.96 -8.74 -5.97
N THR A 122 6.75 -9.53 -7.03
CA THR A 122 5.47 -10.21 -7.28
C THR A 122 5.03 -11.05 -6.07
N ASN A 123 5.93 -11.82 -5.48
CA ASN A 123 5.61 -12.65 -4.32
C ASN A 123 5.21 -11.79 -3.12
N THR A 124 5.89 -10.65 -2.91
CA THR A 124 5.52 -9.68 -1.88
C THR A 124 4.13 -9.12 -2.15
N VAL A 125 3.85 -8.71 -3.39
CA VAL A 125 2.52 -8.24 -3.82
C VAL A 125 1.44 -9.28 -3.58
N ARG A 126 1.69 -10.51 -4.01
CA ARG A 126 0.78 -11.64 -3.84
C ARG A 126 0.47 -11.89 -2.37
N CYS A 127 1.48 -11.87 -1.51
CA CYS A 127 1.31 -12.11 -0.07
C CYS A 127 0.25 -11.20 0.57
N PHE A 128 0.21 -9.90 0.22
CA PHE A 128 -0.75 -8.97 0.82
C PHE A 128 -2.06 -8.80 0.04
N THR A 129 -2.11 -9.18 -1.24
CA THR A 129 -3.31 -8.96 -2.09
C THR A 129 -4.11 -10.22 -2.39
N GLU A 130 -3.52 -11.42 -2.30
CA GLU A 130 -4.14 -12.64 -2.84
C GLU A 130 -5.46 -12.99 -2.17
N SER A 131 -5.58 -12.78 -0.87
CA SER A 131 -6.82 -13.04 -0.14
C SER A 131 -7.98 -12.19 -0.68
N MET A 132 -7.74 -10.89 -0.89
CA MET A 132 -8.73 -9.97 -1.43
C MET A 132 -9.04 -10.27 -2.91
N ILE A 133 -8.02 -10.54 -3.71
CA ILE A 133 -8.17 -10.86 -5.14
C ILE A 133 -8.94 -12.18 -5.32
N SER A 134 -8.55 -13.24 -4.61
CA SER A 134 -9.21 -14.55 -4.72
C SER A 134 -10.65 -14.52 -4.21
N HIS A 135 -10.92 -13.71 -3.18
CA HIS A 135 -12.28 -13.51 -2.68
C HIS A 135 -13.19 -12.83 -3.71
N HIS A 136 -12.70 -11.78 -4.38
CA HIS A 136 -13.51 -10.96 -5.28
C HIS A 136 -13.61 -11.53 -6.70
N PHE A 137 -12.47 -11.95 -7.26
CA PHE A 137 -12.38 -12.42 -8.65
C PHE A 137 -12.37 -13.96 -8.79
N GLY A 138 -12.22 -14.68 -7.67
CA GLY A 138 -12.19 -16.14 -7.62
C GLY A 138 -10.77 -16.72 -7.65
N ILE A 139 -10.55 -17.83 -6.93
CA ILE A 139 -9.21 -18.45 -6.79
C ILE A 139 -8.59 -18.89 -8.13
N ASN A 140 -9.41 -19.19 -9.14
CA ASN A 140 -8.91 -19.71 -10.42
C ASN A 140 -8.16 -18.66 -11.26
N ILE A 141 -8.30 -17.36 -10.93
CA ILE A 141 -7.65 -16.28 -11.66
C ILE A 141 -6.29 -15.88 -11.07
N THR A 142 -6.01 -16.22 -9.81
CA THR A 142 -4.89 -15.65 -9.05
C THR A 142 -3.54 -15.96 -9.68
N ASP A 143 -3.28 -17.24 -10.01
CA ASP A 143 -2.00 -17.63 -10.61
C ASP A 143 -1.74 -16.93 -11.95
N LYS A 144 -2.78 -16.79 -12.78
CA LYS A 144 -2.69 -16.08 -14.07
C LYS A 144 -2.45 -14.58 -13.86
N LEU A 145 -3.13 -13.98 -12.88
CA LEU A 145 -2.97 -12.58 -12.55
C LEU A 145 -1.53 -12.30 -12.09
N TYR A 146 -1.01 -13.04 -11.12
CA TYR A 146 0.33 -12.79 -10.60
C TYR A 146 1.44 -13.14 -11.59
N TYR A 147 1.22 -14.12 -12.47
CA TYR A 147 2.10 -14.33 -13.63
C TYR A 147 2.18 -13.08 -14.50
N LYS A 148 1.04 -12.43 -14.76
CA LYS A 148 0.98 -11.20 -15.55
C LYS A 148 1.62 -10.01 -14.83
N VAL A 149 1.42 -9.89 -13.52
CA VAL A 149 2.12 -8.90 -12.67
C VAL A 149 3.63 -9.06 -12.78
N THR A 150 4.16 -10.29 -12.72
CA THR A 150 5.60 -10.52 -12.90
C THR A 150 6.09 -10.00 -14.25
N HIS A 151 5.37 -10.27 -15.33
CA HIS A 151 5.75 -9.78 -16.67
C HIS A 151 5.77 -8.27 -16.77
N LEU A 152 4.75 -7.59 -16.23
CA LEU A 152 4.71 -6.11 -16.20
C LEU A 152 5.87 -5.54 -15.38
N LEU A 153 6.19 -6.15 -14.25
CA LEU A 153 7.32 -5.74 -13.42
C LEU A 153 8.66 -5.93 -14.13
N ILE A 154 8.86 -7.02 -14.88
CA ILE A 154 10.08 -7.24 -15.68
C ILE A 154 10.23 -6.12 -16.73
N GLN A 155 9.16 -5.84 -17.48
CA GLN A 155 9.18 -4.80 -18.53
C GLN A 155 9.47 -3.41 -17.96
N ASN A 156 8.88 -3.09 -16.80
CA ASN A 156 9.05 -1.79 -16.18
C ASN A 156 10.41 -1.65 -15.50
N LEU A 157 10.94 -2.70 -14.88
CA LEU A 157 12.30 -2.70 -14.33
C LEU A 157 13.36 -2.53 -15.43
N ALA A 158 13.13 -3.08 -16.61
CA ALA A 158 14.03 -2.92 -17.75
C ALA A 158 14.00 -1.51 -18.37
N THR A 159 12.95 -0.72 -18.12
CA THR A 159 12.75 0.62 -18.71
C THR A 159 12.92 1.77 -17.71
N GLN A 160 12.81 1.53 -16.41
CA GLN A 160 12.96 2.56 -15.37
C GLN A 160 14.32 2.46 -14.66
N ALA A 161 15.09 3.55 -14.70
CA ALA A 161 16.31 3.74 -13.91
C ALA A 161 16.04 4.21 -12.45
N VAL A 162 14.77 4.31 -12.03
CA VAL A 162 14.40 4.89 -10.74
C VAL A 162 14.51 3.85 -9.63
N PRO A 163 15.23 4.14 -8.52
CA PRO A 163 15.33 3.23 -7.41
C PRO A 163 13.97 3.05 -6.75
N MET A 164 13.42 1.83 -6.83
CA MET A 164 12.22 1.44 -6.08
C MET A 164 12.47 1.59 -4.58
N LYS A 165 11.89 2.63 -3.97
CA LYS A 165 11.93 2.90 -2.53
C LYS A 165 10.52 2.85 -1.99
N MET A 166 10.30 2.04 -0.95
CA MET A 166 9.07 2.05 -0.18
C MET A 166 9.18 3.12 0.90
N ILE A 167 8.19 3.99 0.99
CA ILE A 167 8.14 5.01 2.03
C ILE A 167 7.34 4.47 3.21
N SER A 168 7.91 4.60 4.41
CA SER A 168 7.23 4.31 5.67
C SER A 168 7.31 5.52 6.59
N ILE A 169 6.24 5.77 7.33
CA ILE A 169 6.16 6.82 8.33
C ILE A 169 6.23 6.15 9.70
N VAL A 170 7.21 6.56 10.50
CA VAL A 170 7.40 6.13 11.88
C VAL A 170 6.82 7.20 12.79
N VAL A 171 5.88 6.82 13.64
CA VAL A 171 5.21 7.70 14.60
C VAL A 171 5.43 7.16 16.01
N VAL A 172 5.93 8.01 16.90
CA VAL A 172 6.07 7.74 18.33
C VAL A 172 5.14 8.68 19.10
N LEU A 173 4.22 8.08 19.84
CA LEU A 173 3.18 8.76 20.61
C LEU A 173 3.35 8.44 22.10
N GLN A 174 3.07 9.41 22.97
CA GLN A 174 3.03 9.26 24.44
C GLN A 174 1.71 9.75 25.03
#